data_AF-M2XSZ7-F1
#
_entry.id   AF-M2XSZ7-F1
#
_cell.length_a   1.000
_cell.length_b   1.000
_cell.length_c   1.000
_cell.angle_alpha   90.00
_cell.angle_beta   90.00
_cell.angle_gamma   90.00
#
_symmetry.space_group_name_H-M   'P 1'
#
loop_
_entity.id
_entity.type
_entity.pdbx_description
1 polymer ?
#
loop_
_entity_poly.entity_id
_entity_poly.type
_entity_poly.pdbx_seq_one_letter_code
_entity_poly.pdbx_strand_id
1 'polypeptide(L)'
;MVHSMEVKKNKYIEQWASYRENSEYFYKWTPKRIVGIGLLVGVIPYYLYRYIVYTVENQYPQYGAAEYGLLGGSPPQYSKQEETEK
;
A
#
# COMPACT_ATOMS: atom_id res chain seq x y z
N MET A 1 42.37 -12.20 6.70
CA MET A 1 41.82 -13.22 5.80
C MET A 1 40.48 -13.65 6.35
N VAL A 2 39.38 -13.16 5.76
CA VAL A 2 38.03 -13.56 6.17
C VAL A 2 37.86 -15.02 5.80
N HIS A 3 37.57 -15.86 6.79
CA HIS A 3 37.29 -17.28 6.62
C HIS A 3 36.19 -17.44 5.57
N SER A 4 36.54 -18.02 4.42
CA SER A 4 35.58 -18.59 3.49
C SER A 4 34.88 -19.72 4.23
N MET A 5 33.73 -19.44 4.85
CA MET A 5 32.87 -20.46 5.41
C MET A 5 32.56 -21.46 4.30
N GLU A 6 32.90 -22.73 4.50
CA GLU A 6 32.45 -23.83 3.66
C GLU A 6 30.95 -24.05 3.89
N VAL A 7 30.13 -23.07 3.50
CA VAL A 7 28.68 -23.20 3.51
C VAL A 7 28.36 -24.20 2.41
N LYS A 8 27.67 -25.29 2.76
CA LYS A 8 27.18 -26.27 1.79
C LYS A 8 26.23 -25.57 0.82
N LYS A 9 26.77 -25.05 -0.29
CA LYS A 9 26.04 -24.23 -1.26
C LYS A 9 24.85 -25.03 -1.79
N ASN A 10 23.65 -24.58 -1.44
CA ASN A 10 22.43 -25.15 -1.98
C ASN A 10 22.18 -24.52 -3.34
N LYS A 11 22.30 -25.32 -4.40
CA LYS A 11 22.07 -24.90 -5.79
C LYS A 11 20.76 -24.12 -5.96
N TYR A 12 19.69 -24.50 -5.27
CA TYR A 12 18.40 -23.81 -5.37
C TYR A 12 18.44 -22.41 -4.74
N ILE A 13 19.13 -22.25 -3.61
CA ILE A 13 19.25 -20.96 -2.90
C ILE A 13 20.12 -20.01 -3.71
N GLU A 14 21.23 -20.49 -4.27
CA GLU A 14 22.12 -19.67 -5.10
C GLU A 14 21.46 -19.26 -6.41
N GLN A 15 20.75 -20.17 -7.08
CA GLN A 15 20.00 -19.85 -8.29
C GLN A 15 18.89 -18.84 -8.01
N TRP A 16 18.18 -18.98 -6.88
CA TRP A 16 17.14 -18.04 -6.50
C TRP A 16 17.71 -16.66 -6.15
N ALA A 17 18.81 -16.61 -5.39
CA ALA A 17 19.50 -15.35 -5.08
C ALA A 17 19.97 -14.65 -6.37
N SER A 18 20.64 -15.39 -7.27
CA SER A 18 21.13 -14.86 -8.55
C SER A 18 20.00 -14.40 -9.47
N TYR A 19 18.85 -15.09 -9.48
CA TYR A 19 17.68 -14.68 -10.26
C TYR A 19 17.09 -13.36 -9.75
N ARG A 20 17.07 -13.14 -8.43
CA ARG A 20 16.61 -11.87 -7.85
C ARG A 20 17.57 -10.73 -8.16
N GLU A 21 18.86 -10.96 -8.02
CA GLU A 21 19.89 -9.96 -8.35
C GLU A 21 19.87 -9.57 -9.82
N ASN A 22 19.56 -10.50 -10.73
CA ASN A 22 19.49 -10.26 -12.17
C ASN A 22 18.05 -10.12 -12.70
N SER A 23 17.08 -9.77 -11.86
CA SER A 23 15.66 -9.69 -12.25
C SER A 23 15.40 -8.72 -13.40
N GLU A 24 16.23 -7.68 -13.55
CA GLU A 24 16.17 -6.72 -14.66
C GLU A 24 16.43 -7.38 -16.02
N TYR A 25 17.36 -8.34 -16.09
CA TYR A 25 17.67 -9.08 -17.31
C TYR A 25 16.57 -10.06 -17.72
N PHE A 26 15.86 -10.62 -16.73
CA PHE A 26 14.75 -11.56 -16.97
C PHE A 26 13.40 -10.84 -17.15
N TYR A 27 13.32 -9.55 -16.81
CA TYR A 27 12.10 -8.80 -16.94
C TYR A 27 11.87 -8.34 -18.38
N LYS A 28 10.77 -8.81 -18.97
CA LYS A 28 10.28 -8.39 -20.28
C LYS A 28 8.97 -7.64 -20.12
N TRP A 29 8.82 -6.54 -20.85
CA TRP A 29 7.56 -5.84 -20.99
C TRP A 29 6.62 -6.67 -21.87
N THR A 30 5.71 -7.40 -21.23
CA THR A 30 4.64 -8.12 -21.93
C THR A 30 3.31 -7.44 -21.63
N PRO A 31 2.33 -7.48 -22.55
CA PRO A 31 1.02 -6.89 -22.32
C PRO A 31 0.38 -7.35 -21.01
N LYS A 32 0.53 -8.63 -20.66
CA LYS A 32 0.04 -9.21 -19.40
C LYS A 32 0.66 -8.56 -18.15
N ARG A 33 1.97 -8.27 -18.17
CA ARG A 33 2.68 -7.61 -17.05
C ARG A 33 2.30 -6.14 -16.94
N ILE A 34 2.13 -5.46 -18.08
CA ILE A 34 1.68 -4.06 -18.11
C ILE A 34 0.27 -3.95 -17.53
N VAL A 35 -0.65 -4.83 -17.94
CA VAL A 35 -2.01 -4.89 -17.38
C VAL A 35 -1.95 -5.13 -15.87
N GLY A 36 -1.13 -6.09 -15.42
CA GLY A 36 -0.95 -6.35 -13.99
C GLY A 36 -0.46 -5.12 -13.22
N ILE A 37 0.56 -4.43 -13.70
CA ILE A 37 1.08 -3.20 -13.08
C ILE A 37 0.02 -2.09 -13.11
N GLY A 38 -0.68 -1.90 -14.23
CA GLY A 38 -1.74 -0.89 -14.35
C GLY A 38 -2.90 -1.13 -13.40
N LEU A 39 -3.27 -2.39 -13.17
CA LEU A 39 -4.29 -2.75 -12.18
C LEU A 39 -3.83 -2.43 -10.77
N LEU A 40 -2.61 -2.84 -10.40
CA LEU A 40 -2.09 -2.66 -9.04
C LEU A 40 -1.77 -1.20 -8.70
N VAL A 41 -1.23 -0.44 -9.64
CA VAL A 41 -0.77 0.94 -9.41
C VAL A 41 -1.85 1.96 -9.72
N GLY A 42 -2.71 1.70 -10.71
CA GLY A 42 -3.72 2.66 -11.15
C GLY A 42 -5.12 2.31 -10.66
N VAL A 43 -5.64 1.17 -11.14
CA VAL A 43 -7.05 0.82 -10.95
C VAL A 43 -7.38 0.63 -9.48
N ILE A 44 -6.66 -0.22 -8.76
CA ILE A 44 -6.97 -0.52 -7.36
C ILE A 44 -6.90 0.73 -6.48
N PRO A 45 -5.83 1.56 -6.50
CA PRO A 45 -5.77 2.77 -5.69
C PRO A 45 -6.86 3.78 -6.04
N TYR A 46 -7.21 3.94 -7.32
CA TYR A 46 -8.27 4.86 -7.73
C TYR A 46 -9.64 4.47 -7.16
N TYR A 47 -10.01 3.18 -7.27
CA TYR A 47 -11.27 2.70 -6.71
C TYR A 47 -11.30 2.76 -5.19
N LEU A 48 -10.19 2.44 -4.52
CA LEU A 48 -10.07 2.58 -3.07
C LEU A 48 -10.26 4.03 -2.62
N TYR A 49 -9.57 4.97 -3.26
CA TYR A 49 -9.72 6.40 -2.95
C TYR A 49 -11.17 6.84 -3.11
N ARG A 50 -11.79 6.56 -4.26
CA ARG A 50 -13.16 6.95 -4.54
C ARG A 50 -14.15 6.34 -3.53
N TYR A 51 -13.95 5.07 -3.18
CA TYR A 51 -14.79 4.39 -2.20
C TYR A 51 -14.68 5.03 -0.82
N ILE A 52 -13.46 5.28 -0.34
CA ILE A 52 -13.22 5.90 0.97
C ILE A 52 -13.84 7.30 1.01
N VAL A 53 -13.63 8.13 -0.02
CA VAL A 53 -14.21 9.47 -0.10
C VAL A 53 -15.73 9.41 -0.01
N TYR A 54 -16.36 8.55 -0.83
CA TYR A 54 -17.80 8.37 -0.82
C TYR A 54 -18.31 7.90 0.55
N THR A 55 -17.62 6.95 1.20
CA THR A 55 -18.00 6.46 2.52
C THR A 55 -17.92 7.56 3.57
N VAL A 56 -16.86 8.37 3.57
CA VAL A 56 -16.69 9.46 4.52
C VAL A 56 -17.76 10.53 4.33
N GLU A 57 -18.01 10.97 3.10
CA GLU A 57 -19.02 11.99 2.80
C GLU A 57 -20.43 11.56 3.25
N ASN A 58 -20.76 10.27 3.11
CA ASN A 58 -22.07 9.76 3.53
C ASN A 58 -22.18 9.50 5.04
N GLN A 59 -21.12 9.02 5.68
CA GLN A 59 -21.14 8.67 7.11
C GLN A 59 -20.91 9.89 8.01
N TYR A 60 -20.14 10.86 7.53
CA TYR A 60 -19.75 12.06 8.28
C TYR A 60 -19.90 13.30 7.40
N PRO A 61 -21.13 13.74 7.10
CA PRO A 61 -21.37 14.89 6.22
C PRO A 61 -20.74 16.20 6.73
N GLN A 62 -20.36 16.26 8.01
CA GLN A 62 -19.67 17.38 8.65
C GLN A 62 -18.16 17.45 8.35
N TYR A 63 -17.56 16.41 7.74
CA TYR A 63 -16.12 16.35 7.46
C TYR A 63 -15.83 16.12 5.98
N GLY A 64 -14.84 16.82 5.44
CA GLY A 64 -14.26 16.44 4.16
C GLY A 64 -13.41 15.17 4.28
N ALA A 65 -13.31 14.36 3.22
CA ALA A 65 -12.49 13.14 3.22
C ALA A 65 -11.01 13.40 3.56
N ALA A 66 -10.48 14.57 3.17
CA ALA A 66 -9.13 15.00 3.53
C ALA A 66 -8.98 15.25 5.05
N GLU A 67 -9.98 15.89 5.67
CA GLU A 67 -9.98 16.17 7.11
C GLU A 67 -10.09 14.87 7.91
N TYR A 68 -10.96 13.95 7.49
CA TYR A 68 -11.06 12.62 8.10
C TYR A 68 -9.74 11.84 8.03
N GLY A 69 -9.00 11.96 6.92
CA GLY A 69 -7.67 11.36 6.77
C GLY A 69 -6.62 11.98 7.71
N LEU A 70 -6.62 13.30 7.89
CA LEU A 70 -5.72 14.00 8.82
C LEU A 70 -5.96 13.60 10.29
N LEU A 71 -7.19 13.19 10.62
CA LEU A 71 -7.58 12.70 11.93
C LEU A 71 -7.21 11.22 12.17
N GLY A 72 -6.43 10.62 11.26
CA GLY A 72 -6.02 9.22 11.36
C GLY A 72 -7.13 8.24 11.04
N GLY A 73 -8.18 8.68 10.33
CA GLY A 73 -9.30 7.83 9.94
C GLY A 73 -10.24 7.48 11.09
N SER A 74 -10.23 8.25 12.18
CA SER A 74 -11.23 8.19 13.25
C SER A 74 -11.99 9.51 13.32
N PRO A 75 -13.33 9.49 13.41
CA PRO A 75 -14.09 10.71 13.63
C PRO A 75 -13.74 11.29 15.02
N PRO A 76 -13.63 12.62 15.16
CA PRO A 76 -13.41 13.25 16.46
C PRO A 76 -14.55 12.88 17.40
N GLN A 77 -14.21 12.45 18.62
CA GLN A 77 -15.18 12.31 19.69
C GLN A 77 -15.63 13.72 20.06
N TYR A 78 -16.83 14.13 19.66
CA TYR A 78 -17.45 15.33 20.22
C TYR A 78 -17.62 15.08 21.73
N SER A 79 -16.77 15.68 22.55
CA SER A 79 -17.03 15.79 23.98
C SER A 79 -18.33 16.57 24.14
N LYS A 80 -19.37 15.95 24.72
CA LYS A 80 -20.66 16.56 25.10
C LYS A 80 -20.53 17.69 26.14
N GLN A 81 -19.47 18.49 26.11
CA GLN A 81 -19.16 19.48 27.14
C GLN A 81 -19.59 20.90 26.76
N GLU A 82 -19.90 21.19 25.50
CA GLU A 82 -20.31 22.56 25.09
C GLU A 82 -21.83 22.83 25.17
N GLU A 83 -22.68 21.81 25.40
CA GLU A 83 -24.13 22.00 25.55
C GLU A 83 -24.59 22.30 26.98
N THR A 84 -23.70 22.26 27.98
CA THR A 84 -24.07 22.54 29.40
C THR A 84 -23.76 23.96 29.87
N GLU A 85 -23.30 24.83 28.96
CA GLU A 85 -23.06 26.24 29.25
C GLU A 85 -23.98 27.12 28.38
N LYS A 86 -25.29 27.01 28.60
CA LYS A 86 -26.29 27.98 28.13
C LYS A 86 -27.44 28.09 29.13
#